data_AF-A0A1I5JNA1-F1
#
_entry.id   AF-A0A1I5JNA1-F1
#
_cell.length_a   1.000
_cell.length_b   1.000
_cell.length_c   1.000
_cell.angle_alpha   90.00
_cell.angle_beta   90.00
_cell.angle_gamma   90.00
#
_symmetry.space_group_name_H-M   'P 1'
#
loop_
_entity.id
_entity.type
_entity.pdbx_description
1 polymer ?
#
loop_
_entity_poly.entity_id
_entity_poly.type
_entity_poly.pdbx_seq_one_letter_code
_entity_poly.pdbx_strand_id
1 'polypeptide(L)'
;MIDTLTPSRAVAAVVTGVATAVHYATPDLVPSRTARGWTKAGITALAVAASVPELRATWADVREQQQREGEALPVEALRSLPVRSRVVVLASVGAVLAGSIGGIVLAERWAFRHGQARAAAGRRWPHTGPALLYGAVAGGLWFLPPPPAPR
;
A
#
# COMPACT_ATOMS: atom_id res chain seq x y z
N MET A 1 -20.40 11.17 17.13
CA MET A 1 -20.60 9.72 16.96
C MET A 1 -19.23 9.15 16.64
N ILE A 2 -18.57 8.52 17.61
CA ILE A 2 -17.25 7.91 17.39
C ILE A 2 -17.54 6.58 16.72
N ASP A 3 -17.26 6.46 15.42
CA ASP A 3 -17.40 5.20 14.70
C ASP A 3 -16.57 4.14 15.44
N THR A 4 -17.23 3.10 15.93
CA THR A 4 -16.57 1.99 16.60
C THR A 4 -15.60 1.36 15.62
N LEU A 5 -14.30 1.53 15.87
CA LEU A 5 -13.24 0.87 15.12
C LEU A 5 -13.48 -0.63 15.16
N THR A 6 -13.71 -1.23 14.00
CA THR A 6 -13.79 -2.68 13.93
C THR A 6 -12.44 -3.26 14.37
N PRO A 7 -12.41 -4.37 15.14
CA PRO A 7 -11.17 -5.02 15.53
C PRO A 7 -10.24 -5.31 14.33
N SER A 8 -10.81 -5.56 13.15
CA SER A 8 -10.07 -5.76 11.89
C SER A 8 -9.30 -4.51 11.45
N ARG A 9 -9.89 -3.30 11.49
CA ARG A 9 -9.21 -2.06 11.11
C ARG A 9 -8.08 -1.72 12.08
N ALA A 10 -8.26 -1.97 13.38
CA ALA A 10 -7.21 -1.77 14.37
C ALA A 10 -6.02 -2.72 14.14
N VAL A 11 -6.28 -4.01 13.87
CA VAL A 11 -5.23 -4.97 13.52
C VAL A 11 -4.51 -4.56 12.23
N ALA A 12 -5.26 -4.19 11.18
CA ALA A 12 -4.68 -3.75 9.92
C ALA A 12 -3.82 -2.48 10.07
N ALA A 13 -4.25 -1.52 10.91
CA ALA A 13 -3.49 -0.32 11.25
C ALA A 13 -2.15 -0.67 11.92
N VAL A 14 -2.18 -1.53 12.94
CA VAL A 14 -0.99 -1.97 13.68
C VAL A 14 -0.04 -2.73 12.76
N VAL A 15 -0.55 -3.70 12.00
CA VAL A 15 0.25 -4.49 11.05
C VAL A 15 0.89 -3.59 10.01
N THR A 16 0.14 -2.66 9.43
CA THR A 16 0.66 -1.71 8.42
C THR A 16 1.76 -0.83 9.01
N GLY A 17 1.53 -0.26 10.20
CA GLY A 17 2.51 0.61 10.85
C GLY A 17 3.79 -0.11 11.22
N VAL A 18 3.68 -1.29 11.85
CA VAL A 18 4.84 -2.12 12.23
C VAL A 18 5.60 -2.59 11.01
N ALA A 19 4.91 -3.13 9.99
CA ALA A 19 5.53 -3.58 8.75
C ALA A 19 6.32 -2.45 8.07
N THR A 20 5.74 -1.24 8.01
CA THR A 20 6.38 -0.06 7.43
C THR A 20 7.62 0.36 8.22
N ALA A 21 7.53 0.40 9.56
CA ALA A 21 8.68 0.74 10.40
C ALA A 21 9.82 -0.28 10.25
N VAL A 22 9.51 -1.58 10.27
CA VAL A 22 10.54 -2.62 10.08
C VAL A 22 11.16 -2.52 8.69
N HIS A 23 10.35 -2.29 7.64
CA HIS A 23 10.82 -2.15 6.26
C HIS A 23 11.87 -1.05 6.12
N TYR A 24 11.63 0.13 6.70
CA TYR A 24 12.55 1.26 6.61
C TYR A 24 13.69 1.23 7.62
N ALA A 25 13.55 0.53 8.76
CA ALA A 25 14.62 0.33 9.73
C ALA A 25 15.60 -0.80 9.32
N THR A 26 15.22 -1.63 8.34
CA THR A 26 16.00 -2.79 7.88
C THR A 26 17.50 -2.48 7.63
N PRO A 27 17.92 -1.33 7.06
CA PRO A 27 19.33 -1.03 6.84
C PRO A 27 20.16 -0.97 8.12
N ASP A 28 19.56 -0.57 9.24
CA ASP A 28 20.26 -0.46 10.52
C ASP A 28 20.30 -1.81 11.27
N LEU A 29 19.35 -2.71 10.99
CA LEU A 29 19.21 -4.01 11.67
C LEU A 29 19.90 -5.16 10.94
N VAL A 30 19.98 -5.09 9.61
CA VAL A 30 20.51 -6.17 8.77
C VAL A 30 21.74 -5.65 8.01
N PRO A 31 22.96 -6.11 8.32
CA PRO A 31 24.17 -5.63 7.63
C PRO A 31 24.30 -6.11 6.18
N SER A 32 23.80 -7.33 5.88
CA SER A 32 23.93 -7.96 4.56
C SER A 32 22.91 -7.43 3.55
N ARG A 33 23.38 -7.03 2.35
CA ARG A 33 22.51 -6.54 1.27
C ARG A 33 21.50 -7.57 0.80
N THR A 34 21.90 -8.83 0.70
CA THR A 34 21.03 -9.92 0.25
C THR A 34 19.96 -10.22 1.30
N ALA A 35 20.33 -10.22 2.58
CA ALA A 35 19.39 -10.41 3.67
C ALA A 35 18.35 -9.26 3.74
N ARG A 36 18.76 -8.01 3.50
CA ARG A 36 17.82 -6.87 3.40
C ARG A 36 16.76 -7.09 2.32
N GLY A 37 17.15 -7.63 1.17
CA GLY A 37 16.23 -7.95 0.07
C GLY A 37 15.17 -8.96 0.49
N TRP A 38 15.60 -10.06 1.13
CA TRP A 38 14.68 -11.08 1.64
C TRP A 38 13.77 -10.56 2.76
N THR A 39 14.27 -9.73 3.66
CA THR A 39 13.45 -9.09 4.70
C THR A 39 12.35 -8.22 4.09
N LYS A 40 12.70 -7.37 3.11
CA LYS A 40 11.71 -6.55 2.41
C LYS A 40 10.66 -7.40 1.68
N ALA A 41 11.10 -8.45 0.99
CA ALA A 41 10.20 -9.37 0.29
C ALA A 41 9.25 -10.08 1.25
N GLY A 42 9.75 -10.59 2.38
CA GLY A 42 8.96 -11.24 3.42
C GLY A 42 7.92 -10.29 4.05
N ILE A 43 8.31 -9.06 4.37
CA ILE A 43 7.38 -8.05 4.90
C ILE A 43 6.29 -7.72 3.89
N THR A 44 6.65 -7.57 2.61
CA THR A 44 5.67 -7.29 1.54
C THR A 44 4.70 -8.45 1.37
N ALA A 45 5.20 -9.69 1.35
CA ALA A 45 4.37 -10.88 1.25
C ALA A 45 3.40 -11.00 2.45
N LEU A 46 3.88 -10.70 3.66
CA LEU A 46 3.05 -10.70 4.86
C LEU A 46 1.94 -9.63 4.79
N ALA A 47 2.26 -8.41 4.36
CA ALA A 47 1.28 -7.33 4.21
C ALA A 47 0.21 -7.68 3.16
N VAL A 48 0.61 -8.29 2.05
CA VAL A 48 -0.32 -8.82 1.03
C VAL A 48 -1.22 -9.90 1.63
N ALA A 49 -0.65 -10.87 2.33
CA ALA A 49 -1.41 -11.94 2.98
C ALA A 49 -2.42 -11.42 4.00
N ALA A 50 -2.03 -10.43 4.81
CA ALA A 50 -2.90 -9.80 5.79
C ALA A 50 -4.08 -9.03 5.15
N SER A 51 -3.92 -8.58 3.90
CA SER A 51 -4.98 -7.87 3.16
C SER A 51 -5.99 -8.80 2.48
N VAL A 52 -5.71 -10.11 2.42
CA VAL A 52 -6.57 -11.09 1.72
C VAL A 52 -8.00 -11.17 2.28
N PRO A 53 -8.24 -11.22 3.61
CA PRO A 53 -9.59 -11.31 4.15
C PRO A 53 -10.44 -10.08 3.82
N GLU A 54 -9.87 -8.88 3.98
CA GLU A 54 -10.53 -7.62 3.63
C GLU A 54 -10.84 -7.56 2.13
N LEU A 55 -9.86 -7.94 1.29
CA LEU A 55 -10.06 -8.03 -0.16
C LEU A 55 -11.20 -9.00 -0.49
N ARG A 56 -11.26 -10.17 0.15
CA ARG A 56 -12.37 -11.12 -0.07
C ARG A 56 -13.72 -10.54 0.34
N ALA A 57 -13.79 -9.80 1.44
CA ALA A 57 -15.01 -9.14 1.90
C ALA A 57 -15.46 -8.08 0.88
N THR A 58 -14.58 -7.18 0.46
CA THR A 58 -14.89 -6.17 -0.56
C THR A 58 -15.37 -6.80 -1.87
N TRP A 59 -14.78 -7.92 -2.29
CA TRP A 59 -15.19 -8.62 -3.51
C TRP A 59 -16.55 -9.30 -3.36
N ALA A 60 -16.93 -9.75 -2.17
CA ALA A 60 -18.26 -10.26 -1.90
C ALA A 60 -19.30 -9.14 -1.98
N ASP A 61 -19.01 -7.99 -1.34
CA ASP A 61 -19.89 -6.82 -1.37
C ASP A 61 -20.12 -6.30 -2.80
N VAL A 62 -19.06 -6.19 -3.60
CA VAL A 62 -19.15 -5.77 -5.01
C VAL A 62 -19.99 -6.73 -5.84
N ARG A 63 -19.89 -8.05 -5.60
CA ARG A 63 -20.72 -9.04 -6.31
C ARG A 63 -22.18 -8.93 -5.91
N GLU A 64 -22.47 -8.77 -4.62
CA GLU A 64 -23.84 -8.57 -4.16
C GLU A 64 -24.45 -7.29 -4.72
N GLN A 65 -23.68 -6.20 -4.76
CA GLN A 65 -24.13 -4.92 -5.33
C GLN A 65 -24.41 -5.05 -6.83
N GLN A 66 -23.53 -5.68 -7.61
CA GLN A 66 -23.77 -5.94 -9.04
C GLN A 66 -25.01 -6.79 -9.30
N GLN A 67 -25.29 -7.78 -8.45
CA GLN A 67 -26.50 -8.60 -8.56
C GLN A 67 -27.78 -7.81 -8.26
N ARG A 68 -27.71 -6.84 -7.33
CA ARG A 68 -28.84 -5.95 -7.00
C ARG A 68 -29.09 -4.91 -8.10
N GLU A 69 -28.03 -4.36 -8.69
CA GLU A 69 -28.11 -3.29 -9.68
C GLU A 69 -28.31 -3.81 -11.12
N GLY A 70 -28.09 -5.11 -11.36
CA GLY A 70 -28.25 -5.71 -12.70
C GLY A 70 -27.25 -5.16 -13.73
N GLU A 71 -26.16 -4.56 -13.26
CA GLU A 71 -25.20 -3.83 -14.09
C GLU A 71 -24.29 -4.79 -14.88
N ALA A 72 -23.91 -4.42 -16.11
CA ALA A 72 -23.01 -5.21 -16.91
C ALA A 72 -21.61 -5.30 -16.27
N LEU A 73 -21.03 -6.49 -16.25
CA LEU A 73 -19.68 -6.70 -15.72
C LEU A 73 -18.67 -5.71 -16.37
N PRO A 74 -17.70 -5.15 -15.60
CA PRO A 74 -16.74 -4.16 -16.13
C PRO A 74 -15.97 -4.63 -17.37
N VAL A 75 -15.74 -5.94 -17.50
CA VAL A 75 -15.08 -6.55 -18.66
C VAL A 75 -15.96 -6.48 -19.90
N GLU A 76 -17.27 -6.66 -19.76
CA GLU A 76 -18.25 -6.65 -20.84
C GLU A 76 -18.46 -5.22 -21.34
N ALA A 77 -18.52 -4.25 -20.42
CA ALA A 77 -18.50 -2.82 -20.74
C ALA A 77 -17.22 -2.40 -21.47
N LEU A 78 -16.06 -2.93 -21.10
CA LEU A 78 -14.80 -2.67 -21.81
C LEU A 78 -14.80 -3.32 -23.21
N ARG A 79 -15.34 -4.53 -23.35
CA ARG A 79 -15.41 -5.28 -24.61
C ARG A 79 -16.35 -4.65 -25.63
N SER A 80 -17.42 -4.00 -25.18
CA SER A 80 -18.38 -3.31 -26.06
C SER A 80 -17.79 -2.03 -26.68
N LEU A 81 -16.67 -1.51 -26.17
CA LEU A 81 -16.02 -0.32 -26.70
C LEU A 81 -15.28 -0.59 -28.03
N PRO A 82 -15.20 0.41 -28.93
CA PRO A 82 -14.31 0.39 -30.09
C PRO A 82 -12.86 0.11 -29.68
N VAL A 83 -12.10 -0.55 -30.58
CA VAL A 83 -10.69 -0.96 -30.31
C VAL A 83 -9.83 0.22 -29.85
N ARG A 84 -9.96 1.39 -30.50
CA ARG A 84 -9.21 2.61 -30.11
C ARG A 84 -9.47 3.01 -28.66
N SER A 85 -10.72 2.93 -28.22
CA SER A 85 -11.13 3.33 -26.87
C SER A 85 -10.61 2.33 -25.84
N ARG A 86 -10.63 1.04 -26.15
CA ARG A 86 -10.02 0.00 -25.30
C ARG A 86 -8.52 0.22 -25.10
N VAL A 87 -7.80 0.55 -26.18
CA VAL A 87 -6.37 0.84 -26.11
C VAL A 87 -6.10 2.05 -25.21
N VAL A 88 -6.87 3.14 -25.35
CA VAL A 88 -6.73 4.33 -24.50
C VAL A 88 -7.01 4.01 -23.03
N VAL A 89 -8.07 3.26 -22.73
CA VAL A 89 -8.39 2.86 -21.35
C VAL A 89 -7.26 2.02 -20.74
N LEU A 90 -6.82 0.97 -21.44
CA LEU A 90 -5.73 0.10 -20.96
C LEU A 90 -4.41 0.85 -20.82
N ALA A 91 -4.08 1.74 -21.75
CA ALA A 91 -2.89 2.58 -21.68
C ALA A 91 -2.95 3.53 -20.48
N SER A 92 -4.11 4.11 -20.19
CA SER A 92 -4.31 4.99 -19.04
C SER A 92 -4.12 4.23 -17.72
N VAL A 93 -4.72 3.04 -17.60
CA VAL A 93 -4.51 2.16 -16.44
C VAL A 93 -3.03 1.80 -16.29
N GLY A 94 -2.38 1.40 -17.38
CA GLY A 94 -0.96 1.08 -17.40
C GLY A 94 -0.09 2.27 -16.96
N ALA A 95 -0.40 3.48 -17.45
CA ALA A 95 0.33 4.70 -17.10
C ALA A 95 0.18 5.06 -15.61
N VAL A 96 -1.03 4.94 -15.06
CA VAL A 96 -1.28 5.19 -13.62
C VAL A 96 -0.51 4.19 -12.76
N LEU A 97 -0.53 2.91 -13.13
CA LEU A 97 0.22 1.87 -12.42
C LEU A 97 1.73 2.12 -12.49
N ALA A 98 2.26 2.40 -13.69
CA ALA A 98 3.67 2.69 -13.89
C ALA A 98 4.12 3.94 -13.11
N GLY A 99 3.30 5.00 -13.12
CA GLY A 99 3.54 6.22 -12.34
C GLY A 99 3.57 5.95 -10.84
N SER A 100 2.63 5.14 -10.34
CA SER A 100 2.59 4.74 -8.93
C SER A 100 3.84 3.97 -8.51
N ILE A 101 4.22 2.94 -9.27
CA ILE A 101 5.44 2.15 -9.01
C ILE A 101 6.68 3.04 -9.05
N GLY A 102 6.79 3.90 -10.06
CA GLY A 102 7.89 4.85 -10.19
C GLY A 102 7.98 5.79 -8.98
N GLY A 103 6.84 6.30 -8.52
CA GLY A 103 6.74 7.13 -7.32
C GLY A 103 7.25 6.42 -6.06
N ILE A 104 6.86 5.16 -5.86
CA ILE A 104 7.34 4.35 -4.73
C ILE A 104 8.87 4.19 -4.79
N VAL A 105 9.42 3.84 -5.95
CA VAL A 105 10.88 3.66 -6.10
C VAL A 105 11.64 4.97 -5.85
N LEU A 106 11.11 6.10 -6.31
CA LEU A 106 11.67 7.43 -6.05
C LEU A 106 11.68 7.74 -4.55
N ALA A 107 10.57 7.48 -3.86
CA ALA A 107 10.44 7.66 -2.42
C ALA A 107 11.43 6.78 -1.64
N GLU A 108 11.56 5.50 -2.00
CA GLU A 108 12.52 4.59 -1.38
C GLU A 108 13.97 5.07 -1.54
N ARG A 109 14.35 5.49 -2.76
CA ARG A 109 15.70 6.01 -3.04
C ARG A 109 15.97 7.30 -2.29
N TRP A 110 14.97 8.16 -2.12
CA TRP A 110 15.09 9.37 -1.31
C TRP A 110 15.28 9.03 0.17
N ALA A 111 14.44 8.15 0.74
CA ALA A 111 14.53 7.75 2.15
C ALA A 111 15.89 7.13 2.48
N PHE A 112 16.43 6.28 1.61
CA PHE A 112 17.76 5.71 1.78
C PHE A 112 18.86 6.78 1.73
N ARG A 113 18.82 7.70 0.75
CA ARG A 113 19.80 8.79 0.65
C ARG A 113 19.76 9.70 1.87
N HIS A 114 18.56 10.00 2.38
CA HIS A 114 18.39 10.78 3.60
C HIS A 114 19.04 10.08 4.81
N GLY A 115 18.85 8.77 4.96
CA GLY A 115 19.53 7.99 5.99
C GLY A 115 21.05 7.95 5.83
N GLN A 116 21.57 7.83 4.60
CA GLN A 116 23.02 7.92 4.34
C GLN A 116 23.60 9.28 4.73
N ALA A 117 22.89 10.38 4.48
CA ALA A 117 23.32 11.71 4.93
C ALA A 117 23.37 11.81 6.46
N ARG A 118 22.41 11.19 7.16
CA ARG A 118 22.42 11.11 8.63
C ARG A 118 23.54 10.20 9.18
N ALA A 119 23.86 9.13 8.47
CA ALA A 119 24.99 8.26 8.79
C ALA A 119 26.31 9.02 8.66
N ALA A 120 26.47 9.79 7.58
CA ALA A 120 27.63 10.67 7.38
C ALA A 120 27.75 11.74 8.48
N ALA A 121 26.62 12.18 9.05
CA ALA A 121 26.59 13.06 10.23
C ALA A 121 26.83 12.34 11.57
N GLY A 122 27.22 11.07 11.56
CA GLY A 122 27.61 10.30 12.76
C GLY A 122 26.45 9.78 13.63
N ARG A 123 25.21 9.75 13.12
CA ARG A 123 24.08 9.20 13.87
C ARG A 123 24.17 7.67 13.97
N ARG A 124 24.04 7.11 15.18
CA ARG A 124 24.10 5.65 15.44
C ARG A 124 22.96 4.84 14.80
N TRP A 125 21.79 5.46 14.57
CA TRP A 125 20.60 4.83 13.97
C TRP A 125 19.96 5.78 12.94
N PRO A 126 20.58 5.91 11.75
CA PRO A 126 20.19 6.93 10.79
C PRO A 126 18.82 6.67 10.13
N HIS A 127 18.37 5.41 10.07
CA HIS A 127 17.13 5.02 9.40
C HIS A 127 16.01 4.68 10.40
N THR A 128 16.31 4.21 11.61
CA THR A 128 15.29 3.80 12.60
C THR A 128 14.34 4.93 13.01
N GLY A 129 14.84 6.13 13.29
CA GLY A 129 14.00 7.27 13.69
C GLY A 129 12.95 7.64 12.64
N PRO A 130 13.37 7.92 11.38
CA PRO A 130 12.43 8.11 10.27
C PRO A 130 11.51 6.92 10.04
N ALA A 131 12.01 5.68 10.19
CA ALA A 131 11.19 4.49 10.01
C ALA A 131 10.02 4.40 11.01
N LEU A 132 10.24 4.76 12.28
CA LEU A 132 9.17 4.85 13.27
C LEU A 132 8.13 5.91 12.88
N LEU A 133 8.56 7.07 12.38
CA LEU A 133 7.66 8.10 11.89
C LEU A 133 6.81 7.59 10.72
N TYR A 134 7.43 6.94 9.73
CA TYR A 134 6.71 6.38 8.58
C TYR A 134 5.72 5.30 9.01
N GLY A 135 6.09 4.45 9.96
CA GLY A 135 5.18 3.46 10.54
C GLY A 135 4.00 4.10 11.26
N ALA A 136 4.24 5.12 12.07
CA ALA A 136 3.18 5.85 12.76
C ALA A 136 2.21 6.53 11.78
N VAL A 137 2.72 7.16 10.72
CA VAL A 137 1.89 7.77 9.66
C VAL A 137 1.10 6.71 8.91
N ALA A 138 1.74 5.63 8.46
CA ALA A 138 1.09 4.57 7.69
C ALA A 138 -0.01 3.85 8.50
N GLY A 139 0.23 3.58 9.78
CA GLY A 139 -0.81 3.07 10.69
C GLY A 139 -1.89 4.11 10.96
N GLY A 140 -1.52 5.38 11.12
CA GLY A 140 -2.44 6.49 11.36
C GLY A 140 -3.49 6.67 10.26
N LEU A 141 -3.10 6.45 8.99
CA LEU A 141 -4.00 6.58 7.84
C LEU A 141 -5.19 5.61 7.89
N TRP A 142 -5.09 4.48 8.58
CA TRP A 142 -6.21 3.55 8.75
C TRP A 142 -7.37 4.13 9.58
N PHE A 143 -7.11 5.16 10.38
CA PHE A 143 -8.12 5.87 11.17
C PHE A 143 -8.82 6.99 10.38
N LEU A 144 -8.45 7.21 9.11
CA LEU A 144 -9.21 8.13 8.26
C LEU A 144 -10.61 7.57 8.00
N PRO A 145 -11.65 8.42 8.08
CA PRO A 145 -13.00 8.02 7.70
C PRO A 145 -13.05 7.67 6.21
N PRO A 146 -13.85 6.67 5.81
CA PRO A 146 -14.05 6.38 4.40
C PRO A 146 -14.67 7.61 3.70
N PRO A 147 -14.37 7.82 2.41
CA PRO A 147 -15.00 8.89 1.65
C PRO A 147 -16.53 8.70 1.68
N PRO A 148 -17.31 9.80 1.73
CA PRO A 148 -18.76 9.71 1.68
C PRO A 148 -19.19 9.04 0.37
N ALA A 149 -20.25 8.22 0.45
CA ALA A 149 -20.79 7.57 -0.74
C ALA A 149 -21.13 8.61 -1.82
N PRO A 150 -20.81 8.35 -3.10
CA PRO A 150 -21.22 9.22 -4.20
C PRO A 150 -22.74 9.34 -4.22
N ARG A 151 -23.24 10.56 -4.42
CA ARG A 151 -24.67 10.87 -4.56
C ARG A 151 -25.16 10.60 -5.97
#